data_AF-A0A5N1IXE3-F1
#
_entry.id   AF-A0A5N1IXE3-F1
#
_cell.length_a   1.000
_cell.length_b   1.000
_cell.length_c   1.000
_cell.angle_alpha   90.00
_cell.angle_beta   90.00
_cell.angle_gamma   90.00
#
_symmetry.space_group_name_H-M   'P 1'
#
loop_
_entity.id
_entity.type
_entity.pdbx_description
1 polymer ?
#
loop_
_entity_poly.entity_id
_entity_poly.type
_entity_poly.pdbx_seq_one_letter_code
_entity_poly.pdbx_strand_id
1 'polypeptide(L)'
;MDAPFSLSLELSDHASYNELYDRIEKPLLFLKDANVASKNFNDWRKAGLWFDDASEKRTWTKLNLEQYIWLKMIQQLRQLGCSTDLIQKVKQQLIVPLGVEELFNTYKEELLKKTRKMPLRPEEKAELLNSFENEEFIQSLKETEEGQRAIKSLTKIRSILLNALVLHQHVAVLIFPDGTVVEWLDEILQIDPNAGQLLKRTHLYLSITEHLMEFLIDPDKESFISPLQLLTEEERQVLSALRDKTLKEVLITYTKDPKTKKETKHLITTKDGEMPADDEQKILDILLNKKYHGFELKRRNGNRFYFERQTHREL
;
A
#
# COMPACT_ATOMS: atom_id res chain seq x y z
N MET A 1 -22.90 25.96 1.23
CA MET A 1 -22.74 25.41 2.61
C MET A 1 -21.93 24.16 2.39
N ASP A 2 -20.63 24.41 2.31
CA ASP A 2 -19.66 23.58 1.62
C ASP A 2 -18.74 22.96 2.65
N ALA A 3 -18.63 21.64 2.61
CA ALA A 3 -17.50 20.89 3.14
C ALA A 3 -17.54 19.45 2.57
N PRO A 4 -16.40 18.73 2.54
CA PRO A 4 -15.64 18.54 1.29
C PRO A 4 -15.10 17.09 1.14
N PHE A 5 -14.29 16.84 0.11
CA PHE A 5 -13.43 15.66 -0.10
C PHE A 5 -14.10 14.29 -0.33
N SER A 6 -14.24 13.91 -1.61
CA SER A 6 -14.16 12.51 -2.02
C SER A 6 -12.76 12.22 -2.55
N LEU A 7 -12.01 11.35 -1.87
CA LEU A 7 -10.91 10.64 -2.51
C LEU A 7 -11.09 9.15 -2.27
N SER A 8 -11.80 8.54 -3.22
CA SER A 8 -11.76 7.13 -3.52
C SER A 8 -10.68 6.95 -4.56
N LEU A 9 -9.49 6.48 -4.19
CA LEU A 9 -8.33 6.40 -5.10
C LEU A 9 -8.61 5.46 -6.29
N GLU A 10 -9.24 6.01 -7.32
CA GLU A 10 -9.01 5.76 -8.73
C GLU A 10 -8.08 6.89 -9.15
N LEU A 11 -6.81 6.60 -9.37
CA LEU A 11 -5.82 7.60 -9.78
C LEU A 11 -6.13 8.00 -11.23
N SER A 12 -7.10 8.90 -11.40
CA SER A 12 -7.56 9.41 -12.70
C SER A 12 -6.69 10.54 -13.23
N ASP A 13 -5.84 11.15 -12.39
CA ASP A 13 -4.92 12.23 -12.77
C ASP A 13 -3.67 12.33 -11.86
N HIS A 14 -2.70 13.14 -12.29
CA HIS A 14 -1.45 13.39 -11.57
C HIS A 14 -1.64 14.06 -10.20
N ALA A 15 -2.67 14.89 -10.05
CA ALA A 15 -2.96 15.59 -8.78
C ALA A 15 -3.32 14.57 -7.68
N SER A 16 -4.11 13.56 -8.02
CA SER A 16 -4.52 12.48 -7.11
C SER A 16 -3.32 11.64 -6.59
N TYR A 17 -2.27 11.48 -7.41
CA TYR A 17 -1.05 10.77 -7.02
C TYR A 17 -0.20 11.57 -6.03
N ASN A 18 0.02 12.85 -6.31
CA ASN A 18 0.78 13.74 -5.43
C ASN A 18 0.09 13.91 -4.07
N GLU A 19 -1.24 13.99 -4.05
CA GLU A 19 -1.99 14.03 -2.79
C GLU A 19 -1.83 12.76 -1.95
N LEU A 20 -1.85 11.58 -2.58
CA LEU A 20 -1.58 10.32 -1.88
C LEU A 20 -0.16 10.29 -1.31
N TYR A 21 0.82 10.75 -2.09
CA TYR A 21 2.21 10.84 -1.67
C TYR A 21 2.37 11.70 -0.41
N ASP A 22 1.83 12.92 -0.44
CA ASP A 22 1.84 13.86 0.69
C ASP A 22 1.17 13.27 1.93
N ARG A 23 0.09 12.51 1.76
CA ARG A 23 -0.61 11.86 2.87
C ARG A 23 0.23 10.77 3.51
N ILE A 24 0.88 9.92 2.72
CA ILE A 24 1.72 8.82 3.20
C ILE A 24 2.96 9.35 3.93
N GLU A 25 3.50 10.50 3.51
CA GLU A 25 4.65 11.14 4.17
C GLU A 25 4.30 11.80 5.50
N LYS A 26 3.03 12.15 5.75
CA LYS A 26 2.64 12.86 6.97
C LYS A 26 2.95 12.01 8.22
N PRO A 27 3.76 12.54 9.15
CA PRO A 27 4.08 11.85 10.39
C PRO A 27 2.88 11.99 11.35
N LEU A 28 2.06 10.94 11.43
CA LEU A 28 0.82 10.97 12.22
C LEU A 28 0.86 10.04 13.43
N LEU A 29 1.50 8.87 13.34
CA LEU A 29 1.47 7.79 14.35
C LEU A 29 2.48 8.01 15.48
N PHE A 30 2.14 7.78 16.75
CA PHE A 30 3.17 7.72 17.80
C PHE A 30 3.78 6.32 17.90
N LEU A 31 5.00 6.23 18.42
CA LEU A 31 5.67 4.94 18.66
C LEU A 31 4.85 3.99 19.54
N LYS A 32 4.15 4.54 20.55
CA LYS A 32 3.24 3.79 21.42
C LYS A 32 2.12 3.11 20.62
N ASP A 33 1.66 3.75 19.54
CA ASP A 33 0.57 3.22 18.71
C ASP A 33 1.06 2.04 17.87
N ALA A 34 2.37 1.95 17.59
CA ALA A 34 2.95 0.79 16.90
C ALA A 34 3.09 -0.46 17.79
N ASN A 35 2.70 -0.38 19.07
CA ASN A 35 2.87 -1.43 20.08
C ASN A 35 4.34 -1.89 20.18
N VAL A 36 5.26 -0.92 20.15
CA VAL A 36 6.69 -1.15 20.34
C VAL A 36 7.12 -0.47 21.65
N ALA A 37 7.66 -1.26 22.57
CA ALA A 37 8.26 -0.72 23.78
C ALA A 37 9.42 0.23 23.43
N SER A 38 9.46 1.42 24.05
CA SER A 38 10.49 2.44 23.76
C SER A 38 11.92 1.91 23.93
N LYS A 39 12.13 0.97 24.84
CA LYS A 39 13.42 0.29 25.02
C LYS A 39 13.82 -0.48 23.75
N ASN A 40 12.94 -1.32 23.23
CA ASN A 40 13.19 -2.10 22.01
C ASN A 40 13.50 -1.17 20.82
N PHE A 41 12.71 -0.11 20.66
CA PHE A 41 12.95 0.88 19.61
C PHE A 41 14.33 1.54 19.73
N ASN A 42 14.71 1.97 20.93
CA ASN A 42 16.02 2.58 21.17
C ASN A 42 17.18 1.59 20.91
N ASP A 43 17.00 0.32 21.30
CA ASP A 43 18.00 -0.72 21.06
C ASP A 43 18.13 -1.01 19.56
N TRP A 44 17.03 -1.05 18.81
CA TRP A 44 17.04 -1.21 17.35
C TRP A 44 17.66 -0.02 16.64
N ARG A 45 17.41 1.21 17.11
CA ARG A 45 18.04 2.43 16.61
C ARG A 45 19.56 2.38 16.81
N LYS A 46 20.02 2.04 18.02
CA LYS A 46 21.46 1.85 18.31
C LYS A 46 22.09 0.75 17.47
N ALA A 47 21.33 -0.30 17.18
CA ALA A 47 21.73 -1.38 16.30
C ALA A 47 21.64 -1.03 14.80
N GLY A 48 21.38 0.23 14.44
CA GLY A 48 21.36 0.68 13.04
C GLY A 48 20.17 0.18 12.23
N LEU A 49 19.11 -0.33 12.87
CA LEU A 49 17.93 -0.88 12.19
C LEU A 49 16.89 0.18 11.81
N TRP A 50 16.98 1.39 12.38
CA TRP A 50 16.01 2.47 12.15
C TRP A 50 16.45 3.45 11.05
N PHE A 51 15.51 4.23 10.49
CA PHE A 51 15.82 5.37 9.63
C PHE A 51 16.54 6.44 10.46
N ASP A 52 17.86 6.56 10.34
CA ASP A 52 18.61 7.76 10.75
C ASP A 52 20.04 7.66 10.20
N ASP A 53 20.51 8.77 9.62
CA ASP A 53 21.88 9.23 9.81
C ASP A 53 21.95 9.92 11.18
N ALA A 54 23.02 9.69 11.92
CA ALA A 54 23.17 10.05 13.33
C ALA A 54 23.13 11.56 13.68
N SER A 55 22.80 12.45 12.72
CA SER A 55 22.99 13.91 12.85
C SER A 55 21.79 14.70 13.32
N GLU A 56 20.55 14.20 13.24
CA GLU A 56 19.39 14.93 13.74
C GLU A 56 18.90 14.35 15.07
N LYS A 57 19.03 15.15 16.12
CA LYS A 57 18.30 14.97 17.39
C LYS A 57 16.79 15.15 17.13
N ARG A 58 16.15 14.22 16.42
CA ARG A 58 14.70 14.16 16.33
C ARG A 58 14.15 13.77 17.68
N THR A 59 13.83 14.79 18.46
CA THR A 59 12.90 14.76 19.58
C THR A 59 11.60 14.12 19.12
N TRP A 60 11.38 12.87 19.53
CA TRP A 60 10.09 12.20 19.66
C TRP A 60 9.02 12.67 18.67
N THR A 61 9.14 12.24 17.41
CA THR A 61 8.30 12.76 16.34
C THR A 61 7.61 11.60 15.64
N LYS A 62 6.32 11.78 15.41
CA LYS A 62 5.40 10.80 14.87
C LYS A 62 5.97 10.06 13.65
N LEU A 63 5.59 8.80 13.49
CA LEU A 63 5.88 7.93 12.37
C LEU A 63 4.91 8.26 11.23
N ASN A 64 5.43 8.30 10.00
CA ASN A 64 4.60 8.21 8.81
C ASN A 64 4.28 6.73 8.48
N LEU A 65 3.49 6.48 7.43
CA LEU A 65 3.05 5.11 7.11
C LEU A 65 4.24 4.19 6.75
N GLU A 66 5.20 4.70 5.97
CA GLU A 66 6.41 3.94 5.61
C GLU A 66 7.21 3.52 6.86
N GLN A 67 7.43 4.47 7.77
CA GLN A 67 8.15 4.22 9.01
C GLN A 67 7.43 3.21 9.90
N TYR A 68 6.10 3.31 9.96
CA TYR A 68 5.27 2.34 10.67
C TYR A 68 5.42 0.93 10.08
N ILE A 69 5.32 0.78 8.77
CA ILE A 69 5.44 -0.52 8.10
C ILE A 69 6.84 -1.11 8.30
N TRP A 70 7.89 -0.31 8.14
CA TRP A 70 9.26 -0.79 8.42
C TRP A 70 9.43 -1.23 9.88
N LEU A 71 8.82 -0.51 10.82
CA LEU A 71 8.85 -0.88 12.24
C LEU A 71 8.17 -2.23 12.48
N LYS A 72 7.03 -2.50 11.82
CA LYS A 72 6.35 -3.80 11.85
C LYS A 72 7.20 -4.90 11.24
N MET A 73 7.87 -4.63 10.12
CA MET A 73 8.79 -5.58 9.50
C MET A 73 9.96 -5.94 10.43
N ILE A 74 10.56 -4.97 11.15
CA ILE A 74 11.59 -5.25 12.17
C ILE A 74 11.02 -6.17 13.26
N GLN A 75 9.82 -5.88 13.78
CA GLN A 75 9.17 -6.70 14.80
C GLN A 75 9.02 -8.14 14.33
N GLN A 76 8.46 -8.36 13.13
CA GLN A 76 8.21 -9.69 12.58
C GLN A 76 9.52 -10.44 12.31
N LEU A 77 10.53 -9.80 11.73
CA LEU A 77 11.84 -10.41 11.51
C LEU A 77 12.50 -10.85 12.82
N ARG A 78 12.39 -10.04 13.88
CA ARG A 78 12.89 -10.40 15.22
C ARG A 78 12.11 -11.56 15.83
N GLN A 79 10.79 -11.60 15.67
CA GLN A 79 9.95 -12.71 16.14
C GLN A 79 10.30 -14.03 15.42
N LEU A 80 10.68 -13.95 14.14
CA LEU A 80 11.18 -15.08 13.35
C LEU A 80 12.63 -15.47 13.68
N GLY A 81 13.28 -14.81 14.65
CA GLY A 81 14.64 -15.11 15.08
C GLY A 81 15.74 -14.57 14.18
N CYS A 82 15.44 -13.62 13.28
CA CYS A 82 16.45 -13.01 12.42
C CYS A 82 17.51 -12.25 13.22
N SER A 83 18.77 -12.44 12.84
CA SER A 83 19.89 -11.72 13.45
C SER A 83 19.82 -10.22 13.15
N THR A 84 20.46 -9.41 13.99
CA THR A 84 20.60 -7.97 13.74
C THR A 84 21.23 -7.71 12.37
N ASP A 85 22.27 -8.47 12.03
CA ASP A 85 23.02 -8.33 10.78
C ASP A 85 22.15 -8.59 9.55
N LEU A 86 21.27 -9.60 9.60
CA LEU A 86 20.33 -9.88 8.51
C LEU A 86 19.37 -8.70 8.33
N ILE A 87 18.80 -8.17 9.42
CA ILE A 87 17.85 -7.06 9.36
C ILE A 87 18.56 -5.78 8.86
N GLN A 88 19.83 -5.56 9.21
CA GLN A 88 20.64 -4.47 8.67
C GLN A 88 20.80 -4.59 7.15
N LYS A 89 21.12 -5.79 6.63
CA LYS A 89 21.23 -6.02 5.17
C LYS A 89 19.89 -5.79 4.45
N VAL A 90 18.79 -6.19 5.07
CA VAL A 90 17.43 -5.93 4.55
C VAL A 90 17.17 -4.41 4.49
N LYS A 91 17.47 -3.68 5.57
CA LYS A 91 17.36 -2.22 5.62
C LYS A 91 18.17 -1.57 4.51
N GLN A 92 19.41 -2.00 4.29
CA GLN A 92 20.31 -1.48 3.27
C GLN A 92 19.81 -1.71 1.83
N GLN A 93 18.80 -2.55 1.62
CA GLN A 93 18.16 -2.71 0.32
C GLN A 93 16.80 -2.03 0.23
N LEU A 94 16.06 -1.94 1.34
CA LEU A 94 14.71 -1.40 1.34
C LEU A 94 14.63 0.11 1.61
N ILE A 95 15.56 0.66 2.39
CA ILE A 95 15.50 2.05 2.85
C ILE A 95 16.42 2.98 2.03
N VAL A 96 17.10 2.44 1.01
CA VAL A 96 17.96 3.23 0.12
C VAL A 96 17.09 4.02 -0.88
N PRO A 97 17.42 5.28 -1.19
CA PRO A 97 16.77 6.03 -2.26
C PRO A 97 16.83 5.27 -3.57
N LEU A 98 15.73 5.24 -4.31
CA LEU A 98 15.69 4.61 -5.61
C LEU A 98 16.56 5.38 -6.59
N GLY A 99 17.35 4.65 -7.38
CA GLY A 99 17.98 5.19 -8.59
C GLY A 99 16.90 5.43 -9.64
N VAL A 100 16.12 6.51 -9.50
CA VAL A 100 14.95 6.80 -10.37
C VAL A 100 15.35 6.85 -11.84
N GLU A 101 16.55 7.37 -12.15
CA GLU A 101 17.10 7.36 -13.51
C GLU A 101 17.36 5.94 -14.02
N GLU A 102 18.04 5.09 -13.24
CA GLU A 102 18.32 3.70 -13.63
C GLU A 102 17.02 2.92 -13.83
N LEU A 103 16.05 3.09 -12.92
CA LEU A 103 14.74 2.47 -13.04
C LEU A 103 13.99 2.94 -14.29
N PHE A 104 13.93 4.26 -14.51
CA PHE A 104 13.28 4.82 -15.68
C PHE A 104 13.90 4.29 -16.97
N ASN A 105 15.23 4.32 -17.08
CA ASN A 105 15.94 3.81 -18.26
C ASN A 105 15.71 2.31 -18.46
N THR A 106 15.66 1.52 -17.38
CA THR A 106 15.41 0.08 -17.44
C THR A 106 13.98 -0.24 -17.89
N TYR A 107 13.00 0.53 -17.42
CA TYR A 107 11.58 0.22 -17.59
C TYR A 107 10.84 1.17 -18.56
N LYS A 108 11.52 2.10 -19.23
CA LYS A 108 10.93 3.14 -20.10
C LYS A 108 9.89 2.58 -21.06
N GLU A 109 10.22 1.51 -21.77
CA GLU A 109 9.31 0.88 -22.73
C GLU A 109 8.05 0.29 -22.09
N GLU A 110 8.19 -0.33 -20.91
CA GLU A 110 7.03 -0.88 -20.18
C GLU A 110 6.18 0.24 -19.57
N LEU A 111 6.81 1.32 -19.08
CA LEU A 111 6.10 2.52 -18.64
C LEU A 111 5.31 3.13 -19.78
N LEU A 112 5.90 3.32 -20.97
CA LEU A 112 5.19 3.81 -22.16
C LEU A 112 4.01 2.89 -22.54
N LYS A 113 4.19 1.56 -22.51
CA LYS A 113 3.11 0.60 -22.77
C LYS A 113 2.00 0.68 -21.73
N LYS A 114 2.33 0.80 -20.44
CA LYS A 114 1.35 0.94 -19.35
C LYS A 114 0.61 2.27 -19.47
N THR A 115 1.31 3.40 -19.67
CA THR A 115 0.70 4.73 -19.87
C THR A 115 -0.25 4.75 -21.06
N ARG A 116 0.10 4.10 -22.18
CA ARG A 116 -0.80 3.95 -23.35
C ARG A 116 -2.12 3.23 -23.02
N LYS A 117 -2.16 2.44 -21.95
CA LYS A 117 -3.36 1.71 -21.50
C LYS A 117 -4.08 2.39 -20.33
N MET A 118 -3.48 3.41 -19.72
CA MET A 118 -4.10 4.14 -18.61
C MET A 118 -5.32 4.93 -19.08
N PRO A 119 -6.38 5.04 -18.23
CA PRO A 119 -7.58 5.81 -18.49
C PRO A 119 -7.34 7.30 -18.14
N LEU A 120 -6.38 7.92 -18.85
CA LEU A 120 -6.09 9.35 -18.73
C LEU A 120 -6.76 10.13 -19.87
N ARG A 121 -7.03 11.43 -19.65
CA ARG A 121 -7.53 12.31 -20.71
C ARG A 121 -6.51 12.38 -21.86
N PRO A 122 -6.94 12.53 -23.12
CA PRO A 122 -6.03 12.48 -24.28
C PRO A 122 -4.85 13.47 -24.19
N GLU A 123 -5.09 14.67 -23.68
CA GLU A 123 -4.09 15.73 -23.55
C GLU A 123 -3.03 15.38 -22.51
N GLU A 124 -3.44 15.01 -21.29
CA GLU A 124 -2.54 14.57 -20.21
C GLU A 124 -1.74 13.33 -20.61
N LYS A 125 -2.37 12.41 -21.32
CA LYS A 125 -1.73 11.20 -21.82
C LYS A 125 -0.67 11.52 -22.86
N ALA A 126 -0.96 12.43 -23.78
CA ALA A 126 0.00 12.86 -24.80
C ALA A 126 1.19 13.59 -24.17
N GLU A 127 0.93 14.47 -23.21
CA GLU A 127 1.96 15.19 -22.45
C GLU A 127 2.86 14.20 -21.68
N LEU A 128 2.28 13.26 -20.94
CA LEU A 128 3.02 12.27 -20.18
C LEU A 128 3.88 11.36 -21.08
N LEU A 129 3.32 10.89 -22.20
CA LEU A 129 4.06 10.07 -23.17
C LEU A 129 5.24 10.87 -23.78
N ASN A 130 5.02 12.12 -24.16
CA ASN A 130 6.06 12.99 -24.70
C ASN A 130 7.17 13.25 -23.67
N SER A 131 6.80 13.49 -22.41
CA SER A 131 7.76 13.70 -21.32
C SER A 131 8.65 12.47 -21.07
N PHE A 132 8.10 11.26 -21.26
CA PHE A 132 8.85 10.01 -21.15
C PHE A 132 9.75 9.78 -22.36
N GLU A 133 9.26 10.03 -23.57
CA GLU A 133 10.02 9.87 -24.81
C GLU A 133 11.24 10.79 -24.86
N ASN A 134 11.05 12.08 -24.52
CA ASN A 134 12.10 13.11 -24.56
C ASN A 134 12.91 13.26 -23.27
N GLU A 135 12.67 12.40 -22.27
CA GLU A 135 13.38 12.42 -20.98
C GLU A 135 13.22 13.70 -20.16
N GLU A 136 12.33 14.62 -20.57
CA GLU A 136 11.96 15.83 -19.83
C GLU A 136 11.51 15.49 -18.41
N PHE A 137 10.85 14.34 -18.23
CA PHE A 137 10.49 13.82 -16.92
C PHE A 137 11.72 13.65 -16.01
N ILE A 138 12.77 12.95 -16.48
CA ILE A 138 13.99 12.74 -15.69
C ILE A 138 14.76 14.04 -15.49
N GLN A 139 14.78 14.91 -16.50
CA GLN A 139 15.45 16.20 -16.39
C GLN A 139 14.77 17.07 -15.32
N SER A 140 13.44 17.14 -15.31
CA SER A 140 12.68 17.87 -14.30
C SER A 140 12.95 17.36 -12.88
N LEU A 141 13.10 16.03 -12.72
CA LEU A 141 13.41 15.44 -11.42
C LEU A 141 14.84 15.78 -10.94
N LYS A 142 15.79 15.99 -11.86
CA LYS A 142 17.18 16.33 -11.54
C LYS A 142 17.39 17.82 -11.28
N GLU A 143 16.72 18.69 -12.04
CA GLU A 143 17.02 20.12 -12.06
C GLU A 143 16.18 20.94 -11.09
N THR A 144 15.01 20.45 -10.69
CA THR A 144 14.12 21.18 -9.77
C THR A 144 14.36 20.77 -8.32
N GLU A 145 14.26 21.72 -7.38
CA GLU A 145 14.34 21.41 -5.94
C GLU A 145 13.23 20.46 -5.48
N GLU A 146 12.06 20.52 -6.12
CA GLU A 146 10.94 19.61 -5.90
C GLU A 146 11.26 18.21 -6.40
N GLY A 147 11.76 18.10 -7.63
CA GLY A 147 12.20 16.85 -8.23
C GLY A 147 13.31 16.15 -7.44
N GLN A 148 14.32 16.89 -7.00
CA GLN A 148 15.41 16.33 -6.21
C GLN A 148 14.93 15.85 -4.84
N ARG A 149 13.96 16.54 -4.23
CA ARG A 149 13.31 16.09 -2.99
C ARG A 149 12.53 14.80 -3.23
N ALA A 150 11.75 14.74 -4.31
CA ALA A 150 10.98 13.55 -4.68
C ALA A 150 11.88 12.32 -4.91
N ILE A 151 13.00 12.46 -5.64
CA ILE A 151 13.96 11.37 -5.85
C ILE A 151 14.58 10.93 -4.51
N LYS A 152 15.06 11.87 -3.70
CA LYS A 152 15.76 11.54 -2.44
C LYS A 152 14.85 10.90 -1.41
N SER A 153 13.57 11.24 -1.40
CA SER A 153 12.61 10.70 -0.43
C SER A 153 12.02 9.35 -0.85
N LEU A 154 12.07 8.99 -2.13
CA LEU A 154 11.53 7.73 -2.63
C LEU A 154 12.45 6.53 -2.31
N THR A 155 12.24 5.89 -1.17
CA THR A 155 12.88 4.62 -0.83
C THR A 155 12.23 3.44 -1.57
N LYS A 156 12.95 2.31 -1.64
CA LYS A 156 12.40 1.07 -2.22
C LYS A 156 11.15 0.58 -1.48
N ILE A 157 11.15 0.58 -0.15
CA ILE A 157 9.96 0.22 0.64
C ILE A 157 8.76 1.14 0.36
N ARG A 158 9.01 2.45 0.17
CA ARG A 158 7.95 3.40 -0.18
C ARG A 158 7.37 3.10 -1.56
N SER A 159 8.21 2.78 -2.54
CA SER A 159 7.73 2.36 -3.86
C SER A 159 6.86 1.10 -3.79
N ILE A 160 7.26 0.10 -3.00
CA ILE A 160 6.45 -1.12 -2.78
C ILE A 160 5.09 -0.77 -2.15
N LEU A 161 5.08 0.12 -1.15
CA LEU A 161 3.84 0.58 -0.52
C LEU A 161 2.93 1.33 -1.50
N LEU A 162 3.50 2.24 -2.30
CA LEU A 162 2.75 2.94 -3.34
C LEU A 162 2.19 1.95 -4.36
N ASN A 163 2.96 0.94 -4.79
CA ASN A 163 2.48 -0.11 -5.69
C ASN A 163 1.28 -0.86 -5.09
N ALA A 164 1.28 -1.16 -3.79
CA ALA A 164 0.14 -1.78 -3.12
C ALA A 164 -1.13 -0.92 -3.22
N LEU A 165 -0.98 0.37 -2.92
CA LEU A 165 -2.10 1.31 -2.77
C LEU A 165 -2.62 1.83 -4.11
N VAL A 166 -1.75 2.03 -5.09
CA VAL A 166 -2.04 2.56 -6.43
C VAL A 166 -2.50 1.46 -7.37
N LEU A 167 -1.79 0.32 -7.38
CA LEU A 167 -2.12 -0.80 -8.27
C LEU A 167 -3.10 -1.78 -7.63
N HIS A 168 -3.46 -1.54 -6.37
CA HIS A 168 -4.43 -2.35 -5.63
C HIS A 168 -4.10 -3.86 -5.71
N GLN A 169 -2.83 -4.17 -5.43
CA GLN A 169 -2.30 -5.51 -5.53
C GLN A 169 -1.60 -5.96 -4.26
N HIS A 170 -1.45 -7.28 -4.12
CA HIS A 170 -0.63 -7.86 -3.07
C HIS A 170 0.83 -7.56 -3.31
N VAL A 171 1.49 -7.12 -2.25
CA VAL A 171 2.92 -6.85 -2.25
C VAL A 171 3.60 -7.46 -1.04
N ALA A 172 4.80 -7.99 -1.29
CA ALA A 172 5.63 -8.59 -0.26
C ALA A 172 7.11 -8.41 -0.61
N VAL A 173 7.97 -8.84 0.31
CA VAL A 173 9.40 -8.98 0.05
C VAL A 173 9.84 -10.41 0.35
N LEU A 174 10.67 -10.97 -0.53
CA LEU A 174 11.40 -12.21 -0.29
C LEU A 174 12.76 -11.86 0.30
N ILE A 175 13.06 -12.39 1.49
CA ILE A 175 14.33 -12.17 2.18
C ILE A 175 15.10 -13.48 2.22
N PHE A 176 16.27 -13.50 1.59
CA PHE A 176 17.13 -14.67 1.52
C PHE A 176 18.15 -14.70 2.67
N PRO A 177 18.68 -15.90 3.05
CA PRO A 177 19.63 -16.03 4.16
C PRO A 177 20.93 -15.22 4.02
N ASP A 178 21.36 -14.93 2.79
CA ASP A 178 22.53 -14.08 2.49
C ASP A 178 22.25 -12.59 2.76
N GLY A 179 20.99 -12.23 2.94
CA GLY A 179 20.47 -10.89 3.13
C GLY A 179 19.96 -10.24 1.86
N THR A 180 19.97 -10.90 0.71
CA THR A 180 19.34 -10.39 -0.53
C THR A 180 17.84 -10.22 -0.33
N VAL A 181 17.30 -9.13 -0.87
CA VAL A 181 15.87 -8.79 -0.82
C VAL A 181 15.33 -8.59 -2.21
N VAL A 182 14.27 -9.34 -2.55
CA VAL A 182 13.56 -9.22 -3.81
C VAL A 182 12.12 -8.78 -3.55
N GLU A 183 11.65 -7.81 -4.32
CA GLU A 183 10.25 -7.39 -4.28
C GLU A 183 9.37 -8.49 -4.89
N TRP A 184 8.24 -8.77 -4.27
CA TRP A 184 7.25 -9.66 -4.80
C TRP A 184 5.97 -8.89 -5.08
N LEU A 185 5.63 -8.81 -6.37
CA LEU A 185 4.39 -8.24 -6.89
C LEU A 185 3.64 -9.37 -7.60
N ASP A 186 2.31 -9.41 -7.54
CA ASP A 186 1.51 -10.44 -8.23
C ASP A 186 1.84 -10.53 -9.74
N GLU A 187 2.20 -9.40 -10.35
CA GLU A 187 2.58 -9.28 -11.75
C GLU A 187 3.95 -9.87 -12.08
N ILE A 188 4.83 -10.11 -11.09
CA ILE A 188 6.24 -10.49 -11.34
C ILE A 188 6.35 -11.82 -12.08
N LEU A 189 5.43 -12.76 -11.81
CA LEU A 189 5.34 -14.04 -12.51
C LEU A 189 4.88 -13.90 -13.97
N GLN A 190 4.19 -12.81 -14.31
CA GLN A 190 3.76 -12.51 -15.67
C GLN A 190 4.85 -11.77 -16.47
N ILE A 191 5.66 -10.98 -15.77
CA ILE A 191 6.74 -10.17 -16.35
C ILE A 191 8.00 -11.01 -16.56
N ASP A 192 8.38 -11.82 -15.56
CA ASP A 192 9.53 -12.72 -15.63
C ASP A 192 9.09 -14.18 -15.37
N PRO A 193 8.99 -15.01 -16.43
CA PRO A 193 8.68 -16.43 -16.30
C PRO A 193 9.65 -17.19 -15.37
N ASN A 194 10.86 -16.67 -15.16
CA ASN A 194 11.85 -17.26 -14.26
C ASN A 194 11.70 -16.79 -12.81
N ALA A 195 10.84 -15.81 -12.51
CA ALA A 195 10.62 -15.35 -11.13
C ALA A 195 10.15 -16.48 -10.21
N GLY A 196 9.47 -17.51 -10.74
CA GLY A 196 9.11 -18.72 -9.99
C GLY A 196 10.31 -19.51 -9.46
N GLN A 197 11.52 -19.33 -10.00
CA GLN A 197 12.74 -19.93 -9.46
C GLN A 197 13.14 -19.33 -8.10
N LEU A 198 12.78 -18.07 -7.84
CA LEU A 198 13.03 -17.42 -6.55
C LEU A 198 12.29 -18.15 -5.42
N LEU A 199 11.08 -18.65 -5.70
CA LEU A 199 10.27 -19.41 -4.75
C LEU A 199 10.86 -20.79 -4.41
N LYS A 200 11.81 -21.29 -5.21
CA LYS A 200 12.49 -22.59 -4.96
C LYS A 200 13.71 -22.46 -4.04
N ARG A 201 14.19 -21.24 -3.78
CA ARG A 201 15.27 -20.97 -2.83
C ARG A 201 14.69 -20.82 -1.42
N THR A 202 15.44 -21.13 -0.38
CA THR A 202 15.02 -20.82 1.00
C THR A 202 14.94 -19.31 1.17
N HIS A 203 13.78 -18.82 1.59
CA HIS A 203 13.53 -17.40 1.83
C HIS A 203 12.46 -17.22 2.92
N LEU A 204 12.41 -16.03 3.51
CA LEU A 204 11.27 -15.54 4.27
C LEU A 204 10.37 -14.73 3.32
N TYR A 205 9.07 -14.99 3.38
CA TYR A 205 8.06 -14.16 2.72
C TYR A 205 7.50 -13.19 3.75
N LEU A 206 7.72 -11.89 3.57
CA LEU A 206 7.22 -10.84 4.46
C LEU A 206 6.14 -10.05 3.73
N SER A 207 4.88 -10.24 4.13
CA SER A 207 3.73 -9.59 3.51
C SER A 207 3.61 -8.14 3.97
N ILE A 208 3.76 -7.19 3.06
CA ILE A 208 3.50 -5.78 3.36
C ILE A 208 1.99 -5.52 3.34
N THR A 209 1.24 -6.23 2.48
CA THR A 209 -0.23 -6.17 2.47
C THR A 209 -0.85 -6.63 3.78
N GLU A 210 -0.26 -7.64 4.44
CA GLU A 210 -0.68 -8.06 5.78
C GLU A 210 -0.57 -6.93 6.79
N HIS A 211 0.57 -6.25 6.86
CA HIS A 211 0.74 -5.10 7.75
C HIS A 211 -0.20 -3.93 7.43
N LEU A 212 -0.56 -3.73 6.16
CA LEU A 212 -1.59 -2.74 5.79
C LEU A 212 -2.98 -3.16 6.27
N MET A 213 -3.34 -4.44 6.15
CA MET A 213 -4.62 -4.96 6.67
C MET A 213 -4.69 -4.85 8.20
N GLU A 214 -3.63 -5.24 8.90
CA GLU A 214 -3.51 -5.09 10.36
C GLU A 214 -3.63 -3.62 10.79
N PHE A 215 -3.01 -2.71 10.03
CA PHE A 215 -3.13 -1.28 10.26
C PHE A 215 -4.57 -0.80 10.09
N LEU A 216 -5.27 -1.25 9.04
CA LEU A 216 -6.65 -0.84 8.78
C LEU A 216 -7.64 -1.43 9.79
N ILE A 217 -7.50 -2.68 10.23
CA ILE A 217 -8.50 -3.27 11.12
C ILE A 217 -8.43 -2.71 12.54
N ASP A 218 -7.28 -2.20 12.98
CA ASP A 218 -7.08 -1.68 14.33
C ASP A 218 -7.89 -0.38 14.58
N PRO A 219 -8.92 -0.38 15.46
CA PRO A 219 -9.74 0.80 15.72
C PRO A 219 -8.94 1.95 16.36
N ASP A 220 -7.86 1.66 17.10
CA ASP A 220 -7.01 2.69 17.71
C ASP A 220 -6.23 3.48 16.64
N LYS A 221 -6.26 3.01 15.38
CA LYS A 221 -5.58 3.64 14.25
C LYS A 221 -6.47 4.59 13.44
N GLU A 222 -7.74 4.74 13.78
CA GLU A 222 -8.69 5.54 12.97
C GLU A 222 -8.25 6.99 12.78
N SER A 223 -7.71 7.61 13.84
CA SER A 223 -7.18 8.99 13.78
C SER A 223 -6.02 9.17 12.79
N PHE A 224 -5.39 8.07 12.36
CA PHE A 224 -4.33 8.05 11.35
C PHE A 224 -4.86 7.61 9.98
N ILE A 225 -5.80 6.66 9.93
CA ILE A 225 -6.38 6.13 8.70
C ILE A 225 -7.21 7.20 7.99
N SER A 226 -8.03 7.94 8.73
CA SER A 226 -8.93 8.95 8.16
C SER A 226 -8.16 10.05 7.39
N PRO A 227 -7.07 10.65 7.93
CA PRO A 227 -6.23 11.59 7.18
C PRO A 227 -5.52 11.00 5.95
N LEU A 228 -5.25 9.68 5.94
CA LEU A 228 -4.64 9.03 4.78
C LEU A 228 -5.63 8.86 3.62
N GLN A 229 -6.94 8.83 3.93
CA GLN A 229 -8.03 8.66 2.95
C GLN A 229 -7.78 7.47 2.01
N LEU A 230 -7.30 6.35 2.54
CA LEU A 230 -7.07 5.11 1.77
C LEU A 230 -8.39 4.41 1.38
N LEU A 231 -9.46 4.74 2.10
CA LEU A 231 -10.79 4.17 1.95
C LEU A 231 -11.80 5.29 1.67
N THR A 232 -12.84 4.99 0.88
CA THR A 232 -14.00 5.87 0.71
C THR A 232 -14.82 5.96 2.00
N GLU A 233 -15.79 6.88 2.06
CA GLU A 233 -16.72 6.93 3.20
C GLU A 233 -17.54 5.64 3.31
N GLU A 234 -17.98 5.10 2.19
CA GLU A 234 -18.72 3.85 2.12
C GLU A 234 -17.87 2.65 2.56
N GLU A 235 -16.61 2.58 2.13
CA GLU A 235 -15.65 1.56 2.57
C GLU A 235 -15.33 1.67 4.07
N ARG A 236 -15.25 2.89 4.61
CA ARG A 236 -15.12 3.12 6.06
C ARG A 236 -16.33 2.60 6.83
N GLN A 237 -17.53 2.67 6.27
CA GLN A 237 -18.71 2.08 6.92
C GLN A 237 -18.64 0.54 6.97
N VAL A 238 -18.04 -0.11 5.97
CA VAL A 238 -17.73 -1.55 6.01
C VAL A 238 -16.73 -1.84 7.13
N LEU A 239 -15.63 -1.09 7.16
CA LEU A 239 -14.58 -1.25 8.15
C LEU A 239 -15.06 -1.01 9.59
N SER A 240 -15.88 0.02 9.83
CA SER A 240 -16.51 0.26 11.14
C SER A 240 -17.41 -0.90 11.54
N ALA A 241 -18.22 -1.43 10.61
CA ALA A 241 -19.11 -2.55 10.94
C ALA A 241 -18.34 -3.84 11.30
N LEU A 242 -17.16 -4.07 10.69
CA LEU A 242 -16.22 -5.12 11.07
C LEU A 242 -15.67 -4.90 12.48
N ARG A 243 -15.07 -3.73 12.73
CA ARG A 243 -14.46 -3.38 14.03
C ARG A 243 -15.43 -3.48 15.20
N ASP A 244 -16.64 -2.95 15.02
CA ASP A 244 -17.66 -2.90 16.07
C ASP A 244 -18.38 -4.25 16.25
N LYS A 245 -18.05 -5.27 15.45
CA LYS A 245 -18.69 -6.61 15.44
C LYS A 245 -20.22 -6.55 15.29
N THR A 246 -20.70 -5.52 14.58
CA THR A 246 -22.14 -5.27 14.36
C THR A 246 -22.65 -5.90 13.07
N LEU A 247 -21.74 -6.37 12.22
CA LEU A 247 -22.02 -7.02 10.97
C LEU A 247 -22.79 -8.32 11.18
N LYS A 248 -23.84 -8.55 10.36
CA LYS A 248 -24.61 -9.80 10.34
C LYS A 248 -24.37 -10.55 9.03
N GLU A 249 -24.52 -9.83 7.92
CA GLU A 249 -24.36 -10.34 6.56
C GLU A 249 -23.61 -9.28 5.74
N VAL A 250 -22.69 -9.74 4.88
CA VAL A 250 -22.08 -8.95 3.81
C VAL A 250 -22.23 -9.69 2.51
N LEU A 251 -22.89 -9.05 1.55
CA LEU A 251 -22.91 -9.48 0.17
C LEU A 251 -21.88 -8.66 -0.61
N ILE A 252 -20.86 -9.33 -1.11
CA ILE A 252 -19.84 -8.73 -1.97
C ILE A 252 -20.17 -9.10 -3.41
N THR A 253 -20.33 -8.08 -4.24
CA THR A 253 -20.50 -8.24 -5.67
C THR A 253 -19.17 -7.92 -6.33
N TYR A 254 -18.62 -8.86 -7.09
CA TYR A 254 -17.33 -8.69 -7.75
C TYR A 254 -17.48 -8.05 -9.13
N THR A 255 -16.45 -7.33 -9.55
CA THR A 255 -16.37 -6.77 -10.91
C THR A 255 -16.57 -7.88 -11.94
N LYS A 256 -17.37 -7.63 -12.97
CA LYS A 256 -17.60 -8.59 -14.06
C LYS A 256 -16.27 -9.03 -14.65
N ASP A 257 -16.05 -10.33 -14.71
CA ASP A 257 -14.91 -10.88 -15.43
C ASP A 257 -15.05 -10.51 -16.92
N PRO A 258 -14.07 -9.81 -17.52
CA PRO A 258 -14.12 -9.39 -18.92
C PRO A 258 -14.31 -10.56 -19.90
N LYS A 259 -13.82 -11.75 -19.56
CA LYS A 259 -13.88 -12.95 -20.41
C LYS A 259 -15.23 -13.65 -20.33
N THR A 260 -15.83 -13.72 -19.15
CA THR A 260 -17.06 -14.50 -18.92
C THR A 260 -18.32 -13.64 -18.83
N LYS A 261 -18.17 -12.31 -18.69
CA LYS A 261 -19.25 -11.32 -18.45
C LYS A 261 -20.13 -11.64 -17.22
N LYS A 262 -19.72 -12.60 -16.38
CA LYS A 262 -20.46 -13.02 -15.20
C LYS A 262 -20.09 -12.14 -14.01
N GLU A 263 -21.10 -11.78 -13.25
CA GLU A 263 -20.96 -11.18 -11.92
C GLU A 263 -21.00 -12.31 -10.89
N THR A 264 -20.01 -12.32 -9.99
CA THR A 264 -19.99 -13.28 -8.88
C THR A 264 -20.42 -12.55 -7.62
N LYS A 265 -21.33 -13.15 -6.85
CA LYS A 265 -21.77 -12.62 -5.55
C LYS A 265 -21.37 -13.59 -4.45
N HIS A 266 -20.72 -13.08 -3.41
CA HIS A 266 -20.34 -13.85 -2.23
C HIS A 266 -21.06 -13.30 -1.01
N LEU A 267 -21.76 -14.18 -0.29
CA LEU A 267 -22.40 -13.87 0.98
C LEU A 267 -21.52 -14.39 2.11
N ILE A 268 -21.10 -13.49 2.99
CA ILE A 268 -20.43 -13.81 4.25
C ILE A 268 -21.40 -13.50 5.38
N THR A 269 -21.54 -14.42 6.33
CA THR A 269 -22.45 -14.25 7.47
C THR A 269 -21.72 -14.49 8.78
N THR A 270 -22.03 -13.69 9.79
CA THR A 270 -21.46 -13.84 11.14
C THR A 270 -22.34 -14.75 11.99
N LYS A 271 -21.72 -15.52 12.89
CA LYS A 271 -22.45 -16.22 13.95
C LYS A 271 -22.31 -15.42 15.24
N ASP A 272 -23.43 -14.94 15.80
CA ASP A 272 -23.42 -14.18 17.05
C ASP A 272 -22.47 -12.96 17.08
N GLY A 273 -22.16 -12.38 15.91
CA GLY A 273 -21.23 -11.26 15.76
C GLY A 273 -19.79 -11.59 15.50
N GLU A 274 -19.47 -12.86 15.62
CA GLU A 274 -18.15 -13.37 15.38
C GLU A 274 -18.11 -13.80 13.93
N MET A 275 -17.26 -13.11 13.18
CA MET A 275 -16.86 -13.51 11.85
C MET A 275 -15.58 -14.34 11.99
N PRO A 276 -15.42 -15.44 11.23
CA PRO A 276 -14.14 -16.12 11.16
C PRO A 276 -13.03 -15.15 10.71
N ALA A 277 -11.85 -15.23 11.33
CA ALA A 277 -10.73 -14.34 10.99
C ALA A 277 -10.40 -14.38 9.49
N ASP A 278 -10.49 -15.56 8.85
CA ASP A 278 -10.30 -15.71 7.42
C ASP A 278 -11.28 -14.88 6.57
N ASP A 279 -12.52 -14.72 7.04
CA ASP A 279 -13.53 -13.93 6.33
C ASP A 279 -13.34 -12.43 6.56
N GLU A 280 -12.91 -12.01 7.75
CA GLU A 280 -12.49 -10.63 8.01
C GLU A 280 -11.32 -10.25 7.11
N GLN A 281 -10.30 -11.12 7.05
CA GLN A 281 -9.13 -10.96 6.19
C GLN A 281 -9.52 -10.82 4.72
N LYS A 282 -10.46 -11.67 4.23
CA LYS A 282 -10.98 -11.58 2.86
C LYS A 282 -11.65 -10.24 2.59
N ILE A 283 -12.47 -9.72 3.51
CA ILE A 283 -13.14 -8.43 3.30
C ILE A 283 -12.11 -7.31 3.24
N LEU A 284 -11.14 -7.29 4.17
CA LEU A 284 -10.05 -6.31 4.16
C LEU A 284 -9.24 -6.36 2.87
N ASP A 285 -8.93 -7.58 2.41
CA ASP A 285 -8.23 -7.80 1.17
C ASP A 285 -8.97 -7.20 -0.04
N ILE A 286 -10.28 -7.42 -0.11
CA ILE A 286 -11.14 -6.90 -1.18
C ILE A 286 -11.21 -5.36 -1.13
N LEU A 287 -11.27 -4.77 0.07
CA LEU A 287 -11.29 -3.31 0.26
C LEU A 287 -9.95 -2.66 -0.11
N LEU A 288 -8.81 -3.30 0.20
CA LEU A 288 -7.49 -2.80 -0.18
C LEU A 288 -7.24 -2.91 -1.68
N ASN A 289 -7.57 -4.08 -2.25
CA ASN A 289 -7.34 -4.37 -3.66
C ASN A 289 -8.44 -3.81 -4.58
N LYS A 290 -9.49 -3.20 -4.01
CA LYS A 290 -10.62 -2.64 -4.74
C LYS A 290 -11.24 -3.61 -5.77
N LYS A 291 -11.11 -4.93 -5.56
CA LYS A 291 -11.56 -6.00 -6.47
C LYS A 291 -13.05 -6.30 -6.27
N TYR A 292 -13.89 -5.28 -6.29
CA TYR A 292 -15.32 -5.40 -6.11
C TYR A 292 -16.09 -4.38 -6.98
N HIS A 293 -17.35 -4.71 -7.26
CA HIS A 293 -18.34 -3.83 -7.86
C HIS A 293 -19.24 -3.18 -6.83
N GLY A 294 -19.62 -3.88 -5.76
CA GLY A 294 -20.43 -3.30 -4.69
C GLY A 294 -20.50 -4.16 -3.45
N PHE A 295 -20.99 -3.55 -2.38
CA PHE A 295 -21.26 -4.22 -1.11
C PHE A 295 -22.70 -3.96 -0.66
N GLU A 296 -23.37 -5.00 -0.16
CA GLU A 296 -24.56 -4.88 0.70
C GLU A 296 -24.20 -5.35 2.10
N LEU A 297 -24.37 -4.48 3.08
CA LEU A 297 -24.16 -4.76 4.49
C LEU A 297 -25.50 -4.83 5.19
N LYS A 298 -25.64 -5.82 6.06
CA LYS A 298 -26.72 -5.89 7.02
C LYS A 298 -26.12 -5.98 8.41
N ARG A 299 -26.48 -5.03 9.26
CA ARG A 299 -26.12 -5.02 10.67
C ARG A 299 -27.14 -5.79 11.49
N ARG A 300 -26.74 -6.18 12.70
CA ARG A 300 -27.58 -6.99 13.61
C ARG A 300 -28.79 -6.24 14.14
N ASN A 301 -28.73 -4.92 14.21
CA ASN A 301 -29.87 -4.05 14.52
C ASN A 301 -30.90 -3.92 13.38
N GLY A 302 -30.66 -4.59 12.23
CA GLY A 302 -31.54 -4.57 11.07
C GLY A 302 -31.19 -3.50 10.04
N ASN A 303 -30.29 -2.55 10.36
CA ASN A 303 -29.86 -1.52 9.42
C ASN A 303 -29.17 -2.17 8.23
N ARG A 304 -29.54 -1.72 7.03
CA ARG A 304 -28.89 -2.12 5.78
C ARG A 304 -28.22 -0.93 5.14
N PHE A 305 -27.06 -1.19 4.55
CA PHE A 305 -26.30 -0.21 3.81
C PHE A 305 -25.85 -0.86 2.50
N TYR A 306 -26.01 -0.15 1.40
CA TYR A 306 -25.65 -0.63 0.08
C TYR A 306 -24.86 0.45 -0.64
N PHE A 307 -23.78 0.05 -1.29
CA PHE A 307 -23.10 0.92 -2.24
C PHE A 307 -22.50 0.12 -3.40
N GLU A 308 -22.50 0.76 -4.56
CA GLU A 308 -21.75 0.32 -5.72
C GLU A 308 -20.55 1.24 -5.89
N ARG A 309 -19.42 0.65 -6.22
CA ARG A 309 -18.25 1.39 -6.66
C ARG A 309 -18.55 1.95 -8.04
N GLN A 310 -18.61 3.28 -8.14
CA GLN A 310 -18.67 3.97 -9.40
C GLN A 310 -17.27 3.99 -10.02
N THR A 311 -16.99 3.04 -10.93
CA THR A 311 -15.83 3.19 -11.82
C THR A 311 -16.21 4.21 -12.90
N HIS A 312 -15.57 5.37 -12.93
CA HIS A 312 -15.72 6.29 -14.06
C HIS A 312 -15.14 5.60 -15.31
N ARG A 313 -16.01 5.09 -16.17
CA ARG A 313 -15.67 4.85 -17.57
C ARG A 313 -16.09 6.09 -18.32
N GLU A 314 -15.13 6.95 -18.67
CA GLU A 314 -15.35 7.91 -19.74
C GLU A 314 -15.72 7.13 -21.02
N LEU A 315 -16.83 7.52 -21.65
CA LEU A 315 -17.35 6.94 -22.89
C LEU A 315 -16.54 7.38 -24.11
#